data_AF-A0A0K0SXW6-F1
#
_entry.id   AF-A0A0K0SXW6-F1
#
_cell.length_a   1.000
_cell.length_b   1.000
_cell.length_c   1.000
_cell.angle_alpha   90.00
_cell.angle_beta   90.00
_cell.angle_gamma   90.00
#
_symmetry.space_group_name_H-M   'P 1'
#
loop_
_entity.id
_entity.type
_entity.pdbx_description
1 polymer ?
#
loop_
_entity_poly.entity_id
_entity_poly.type
_entity_poly.pdbx_seq_one_letter_code
_entity_poly.pdbx_strand_id
1 'polypeptide(L)' 'MEVEKLIKMANQIGDFFEANPDVEEAKREIASHLKKFWNSIMIKTLVAHVQQQQGQGLHPKVIAAIQQHVHL' A
#
# COMPACT_ATOMS: atom_id res chain seq x y z
N MET A 1 -5.02 -8.24 -13.79
CA MET A 1 -4.38 -8.69 -12.54
C MET A 1 -5.47 -8.81 -11.49
N GLU A 2 -5.44 -9.84 -10.66
CA GLU A 2 -6.39 -9.99 -9.56
C GLU A 2 -5.98 -9.10 -8.38
N VAL A 3 -6.92 -8.32 -7.87
CA VAL A 3 -6.69 -7.39 -6.74
C VAL A 3 -6.19 -8.12 -5.50
N GLU A 4 -6.63 -9.35 -5.28
CA GLU A 4 -6.21 -10.21 -4.16
C GLU A 4 -4.70 -10.46 -4.16
N LYS A 5 -4.10 -10.68 -5.34
CA LYS A 5 -2.64 -10.85 -5.46
C LYS A 5 -1.91 -9.55 -5.11
N LEU A 6 -2.43 -8.40 -5.52
CA LEU A 6 -1.86 -7.10 -5.16
C LEU A 6 -1.96 -6.85 -3.67
N ILE A 7 -3.10 -7.17 -3.03
CA ILE A 7 -3.28 -7.06 -1.59
C ILE A 7 -2.22 -7.89 -0.86
N LYS A 8 -2.05 -9.16 -1.25
CA LYS A 8 -1.03 -10.03 -0.65
C LYS A 8 0.38 -9.44 -0.78
N MET A 9 0.76 -8.96 -1.97
CA MET A 9 2.08 -8.34 -2.16
C MET A 9 2.25 -7.04 -1.37
N ALA A 10 1.22 -6.21 -1.30
CA ALA A 10 1.26 -4.97 -0.54
C ALA A 10 1.38 -5.23 0.97
N ASN A 11 0.73 -6.28 1.46
CA ASN A 11 0.84 -6.72 2.85
C ASN A 11 2.25 -7.20 3.20
N GLN A 12 2.91 -7.94 2.31
CA GLN A 12 4.31 -8.34 2.52
C GLN A 12 5.25 -7.13 2.67
N ILE A 13 4.97 -6.02 1.96
CA ILE A 13 5.69 -4.76 2.14
C ILE A 13 5.34 -4.15 3.52
N GLY A 14 4.05 -4.19 3.89
CA GLY A 14 3.57 -3.76 5.20
C GLY A 14 4.25 -4.49 6.37
N ASP A 15 4.33 -5.83 6.29
CA ASP A 15 4.98 -6.71 7.27
C ASP A 15 6.45 -6.32 7.47
N PHE A 16 7.17 -6.08 6.37
CA PHE A 16 8.57 -5.67 6.42
C PHE A 16 8.77 -4.37 7.23
N PHE A 17 7.85 -3.41 7.09
CA PHE A 17 7.90 -2.13 7.81
C PHE A 17 7.12 -2.14 9.14
N GLU A 18 6.58 -3.28 9.57
CA GLU A 18 5.90 -3.41 10.86
C GLU A 18 6.87 -3.24 12.03
N ALA A 19 8.10 -3.75 11.88
CA ALA A 19 9.16 -3.63 12.86
C ALA A 19 9.74 -2.20 13.01
N ASN A 20 9.35 -1.26 12.14
CA ASN A 20 9.86 0.10 12.17
C ASN A 20 9.12 0.93 13.24
N PRO A 21 9.81 1.45 14.29
CA PRO A 21 9.16 2.18 15.38
C PRO A 21 8.61 3.54 14.95
N ASP A 22 9.16 4.17 13.91
CA ASP A 22 8.59 5.38 13.33
C ASP A 22 7.48 5.03 12.33
N VAL A 23 6.24 5.24 12.79
CA VAL A 23 5.03 4.96 12.01
C VAL A 23 4.92 5.85 10.78
N GLU A 24 5.33 7.11 10.86
CA GLU A 24 5.21 8.06 9.74
C GLU A 24 6.30 7.79 8.69
N GLU A 25 7.51 7.48 9.12
CA GLU A 25 8.57 7.03 8.22
C GLU A 25 8.18 5.74 7.51
N ALA A 26 7.66 4.75 8.24
CA ALA A 26 7.22 3.50 7.66
C ALA A 26 6.15 3.69 6.56
N LYS A 27 5.19 4.61 6.74
CA LYS A 27 4.19 4.93 5.71
C LYS A 27 4.82 5.56 4.46
N ARG A 28 5.76 6.50 4.64
CA ARG A 28 6.47 7.12 3.51
C ARG A 28 7.27 6.08 2.73
N GLU A 29 7.96 5.19 3.43
CA GLU A 29 8.74 4.12 2.81
C GLU A 29 7.87 3.11 2.06
N ILE A 30 6.73 2.70 2.63
CA ILE A 30 5.75 1.85 1.92
C ILE A 30 5.29 2.53 0.62
N ALA A 31 4.87 3.79 0.69
CA ALA A 31 4.39 4.51 -0.49
C ALA A 31 5.49 4.70 -1.55
N SER A 32 6.71 4.99 -1.12
CA SER A 32 7.90 5.09 -1.98
C SER A 32 8.18 3.76 -2.67
N HIS A 33 8.15 2.65 -1.94
CA HIS A 33 8.38 1.31 -2.48
C HIS A 33 7.33 0.96 -3.55
N LEU A 34 6.05 1.18 -3.27
CA LEU A 34 4.97 0.96 -4.23
C LEU A 34 5.20 1.77 -5.50
N LYS A 35 5.49 3.08 -5.39
CA LYS A 35 5.74 3.94 -6.56
C LYS A 35 6.97 3.54 -7.37
N LYS A 36 8.02 3.05 -6.70
CA LYS A 36 9.30 2.71 -7.35
C LYS A 36 9.23 1.40 -8.12
N PHE A 37 8.51 0.41 -7.60
CA PHE A 37 8.56 -0.96 -8.13
C PHE A 37 7.29 -1.40 -8.84
N TRP A 38 6.16 -0.75 -8.60
CA TRP A 38 4.89 -1.12 -9.23
C TRP A 38 4.62 -0.24 -10.44
N ASN A 39 4.03 -0.83 -11.47
CA ASN A 39 3.59 -0.07 -12.63
C ASN A 39 2.31 0.73 -12.31
N SER A 40 1.97 1.69 -13.17
CA SER A 40 0.82 2.59 -12.98
C SER A 40 -0.51 1.85 -12.83
N ILE A 41 -0.71 0.74 -13.55
CA ILE A 41 -1.96 -0.04 -13.48
C ILE A 41 -2.10 -0.67 -12.08
N MET A 42 -1.05 -1.29 -11.57
CA MET A 42 -1.05 -1.90 -10.23
C MET A 42 -1.37 -0.87 -9.14
N ILE A 43 -0.73 0.31 -9.20
CA ILE A 43 -0.98 1.39 -8.24
C ILE A 43 -2.42 1.87 -8.34
N LYS A 44 -2.93 2.11 -9.56
CA LYS A 44 -4.33 2.52 -9.79
C LYS A 44 -5.33 1.51 -9.24
N THR A 45 -5.09 0.22 -9.47
CA THR A 45 -5.94 -0.85 -8.94
C THR A 45 -5.95 -0.85 -7.41
N LEU A 46 -4.79 -0.70 -6.76
CA LEU A 46 -4.71 -0.72 -5.30
C LEU A 46 -5.33 0.54 -4.67
N VAL A 47 -5.13 1.71 -5.26
CA VAL A 47 -5.78 2.95 -4.81
C VAL A 47 -7.30 2.86 -4.96
N ALA A 48 -7.80 2.33 -6.08
CA ALA A 48 -9.22 2.11 -6.29
C ALA A 48 -9.81 1.15 -5.24
N HIS A 49 -9.08 0.08 -4.89
CA HIS A 49 -9.48 -0.82 -3.81
C HIS A 49 -9.59 -0.12 -2.45
N VAL A 50 -8.61 0.75 -2.12
CA VAL A 50 -8.65 1.55 -0.90
C VAL A 50 -9.85 2.51 -0.88
N GLN A 51 -10.18 3.13 -2.02
CA GLN A 51 -11.30 4.07 -2.12
C GLN A 51 -12.67 3.38 -2.08
N GLN A 52 -12.82 2.26 -2.77
CA GLN A 52 -14.12 1.59 -2.96
C GLN A 52 -14.45 0.58 -1.87
N GLN A 53 -13.43 -0.09 -1.32
CA GLN A 53 -13.59 -1.17 -0.35
C GLN A 53 -12.89 -0.87 0.98
N GLN A 54 -12.52 0.39 1.21
CA GLN A 54 -11.81 0.84 2.41
C GLN A 54 -10.49 0.09 2.65
N GLY A 55 -9.93 -0.53 1.61
CA GLY A 55 -8.71 -1.31 1.70
C GLY A 55 -8.89 -2.66 2.38
N GLN A 56 -10.08 -3.27 2.33
CA GLN A 56 -10.34 -4.59 2.92
C GLN A 56 -9.23 -5.60 2.60
N GLY A 57 -8.72 -6.26 3.63
CA GLY A 57 -7.63 -7.24 3.52
C GLY A 57 -6.23 -6.64 3.48
N LEU A 58 -6.05 -5.32 3.46
CA LEU A 58 -4.73 -4.68 3.57
C LEU A 58 -4.32 -4.43 5.02
N HIS A 59 -3.00 -4.41 5.28
CA HIS A 59 -2.47 -3.90 6.54
C HIS A 59 -2.92 -2.44 6.77
N PRO A 60 -3.30 -2.06 8.00
CA PRO A 60 -3.68 -0.69 8.31
C PRO A 60 -2.62 0.35 7.91
N LYS A 61 -1.33 0.01 8.07
CA LYS A 61 -0.21 0.88 7.70
C LYS A 61 -0.12 1.09 6.19
N VAL A 62 -0.45 0.07 5.40
CA VAL A 62 -0.48 0.14 3.92
C VAL A 62 -1.64 1.01 3.46
N ILE A 63 -2.82 0.85 4.06
CA ILE A 63 -3.98 1.71 3.78
C ILE A 63 -3.64 3.17 4.07
N ALA A 64 -3.06 3.44 5.24
CA ALA A 64 -2.66 4.79 5.63
C ALA A 64 -1.59 5.37 4.69
N ALA A 65 -0.58 4.58 4.30
CA ALA A 65 0.44 5.00 3.34
C ALA A 65 -0.16 5.40 1.99
N ILE A 66 -1.13 4.61 1.50
CA ILE A 66 -1.82 4.90 0.25
C ILE A 66 -2.62 6.20 0.36
N GLN A 67 -3.44 6.33 1.40
CA GLN A 67 -4.29 7.51 1.62
C GLN A 67 -3.49 8.80 1.80
N GLN A 68 -2.33 8.73 2.45
CA GLN A 68 -1.54 9.92 2.82
C GLN A 68 -0.48 10.30 1.78
N HIS A 69 0.02 9.36 0.99
CA HIS A 69 1.21 9.59 0.16
C HIS A 69 1.09 9.10 -1.28
N VAL A 70 0.05 8.34 -1.63
CA VAL A 70 -0.17 7.85 -3.01
C VAL A 70 -1.34 8.62 -3.63
N HIS A 71 -1.02 9.72 -4.30
CA HIS A 71 -1.97 10.48 -5.11
C HIS A 71 -1.86 10.06 -6.59
N LEU A 72 -3.01 9.94 -7.25
CA LEU A 72 -3.15 9.65 -8.67
C LEU A 72 -3.65 10.87 -9.44
#